data_AF-A0A961JQQ4-F1
#
_entry.id   AF-A0A961JQQ4-F1
#
_cell.length_a   1.000
_cell.length_b   1.000
_cell.length_c   1.000
_cell.angle_alpha   90.00
_cell.angle_beta   90.00
_cell.angle_gamma   90.00
#
_symmetry.space_group_name_H-M   'P 1'
#
loop_
_entity.id
_entity.type
_entity.pdbx_description
1 polymer ?
#
loop_
_entity_poly.entity_id
_entity_poly.type
_entity_poly.pdbx_seq_one_letter_code
_entity_poly.pdbx_strand_id
1 'polypeptide(L)'
;ARGGAPATLLIAPTGGGKTLAGFLPTLTELIEAPAKGLHTLYISPLKALAADMRRNLTGPIAEMGLGIRVDDRSGDTSQTRKKAQRADPPHILLTTPESLALLLSYEDAPRMFSTL
;
A
#
# COMPACT_ATOMS: atom_id res chain seq x y z
N ALA A 1 14.60 -0.55 -0.53
CA ALA A 1 15.52 0.61 -0.42
C ALA A 1 15.71 1.17 1.01
N ARG A 2 14.90 0.76 2.01
CA ARG A 2 14.93 1.33 3.38
C ARG A 2 15.33 0.37 4.50
N GLY A 3 15.86 -0.82 4.20
CA GLY A 3 16.14 -1.87 5.20
C GLY A 3 17.10 -1.47 6.33
N GLY A 4 17.92 -0.43 6.15
CA GLY A 4 18.80 0.12 7.19
C GLY A 4 18.34 1.46 7.79
N ALA A 5 17.21 2.02 7.34
CA ALA A 5 16.69 3.26 7.89
C ALA A 5 15.99 3.01 9.24
N PRO A 6 16.08 3.94 10.21
CA PRO A 6 15.40 3.78 11.48
C PRO A 6 13.88 3.77 11.29
N ALA A 7 13.21 2.86 12.00
CA ALA A 7 11.76 2.90 12.11
C ALA A 7 11.32 4.19 12.81
N THR A 8 10.23 4.81 12.32
CA THR A 8 9.71 6.07 12.84
C THR A 8 8.32 5.87 13.40
N LEU A 9 8.09 6.32 14.64
CA LEU A 9 6.77 6.42 15.25
C LEU A 9 6.33 7.89 15.28
N LEU A 10 5.30 8.22 14.52
CA LEU A 10 4.77 9.58 14.45
C LEU A 10 3.54 9.74 15.36
N ILE A 11 3.62 10.66 16.33
CA ILE A 11 2.51 11.02 17.23
C ILE A 11 2.09 12.45 16.92
N ALA A 12 0.85 12.63 16.45
CA ALA A 12 0.26 13.93 16.16
C ALA A 12 -1.27 13.86 16.29
N PRO A 13 -1.99 14.96 16.55
CA PRO A 13 -3.45 14.98 16.57
C PRO A 13 -4.05 14.69 15.18
N THR A 14 -5.35 14.39 15.13
CA THR A 14 -6.10 14.33 13.85
C THR A 14 -6.04 15.69 13.17
N GLY A 15 -5.90 15.71 11.85
CA GLY A 15 -5.62 16.95 11.09
C GLY A 15 -4.14 17.39 11.09
N GLY A 16 -3.28 16.79 11.91
CA GLY A 16 -1.84 17.11 11.96
C GLY A 16 -0.99 16.56 10.80
N GLY A 17 -1.60 16.21 9.66
CA GLY A 17 -0.86 15.80 8.46
C GLY A 17 -0.24 14.40 8.47
N LYS A 18 -0.57 13.52 9.44
CA LYS A 18 0.02 12.17 9.57
C LYS A 18 -0.03 11.33 8.30
N THR A 19 -1.14 11.40 7.56
CA THR A 19 -1.33 10.65 6.30
C THR A 19 -0.30 11.09 5.25
N LEU A 20 -0.18 12.39 5.01
CA LEU A 20 0.81 12.92 4.06
C LEU A 20 2.24 12.63 4.54
N ALA A 21 2.51 12.76 5.84
CA ALA A 21 3.82 12.41 6.40
C ALA A 21 4.20 10.95 6.14
N GLY A 22 3.23 10.03 6.17
CA GLY A 22 3.45 8.61 5.87
C GLY A 22 3.58 8.30 4.37
N PHE A 23 2.77 8.94 3.52
CA PHE A 23 2.70 8.59 2.09
C PHE A 23 3.57 9.45 1.17
N LEU A 24 3.87 10.70 1.52
CA LEU A 24 4.65 11.59 0.65
C LEU A 24 6.03 11.00 0.30
N PRO A 25 6.80 10.41 1.23
CA PRO A 25 8.06 9.76 0.87
C PRO A 25 7.87 8.60 -0.11
N THR A 26 6.83 7.78 0.08
CA THR A 26 6.48 6.69 -0.85
C THR A 26 6.16 7.21 -2.24
N LEU A 27 5.39 8.30 -2.34
CA LEU A 27 5.01 8.88 -3.62
C LEU A 27 6.23 9.46 -4.34
N THR A 28 7.09 10.20 -3.63
CA THR A 28 8.34 10.73 -4.19
C THR A 28 9.22 9.61 -4.74
N GLU A 29 9.43 8.54 -3.97
CA GLU A 29 10.23 7.39 -4.40
C GLU A 29 9.65 6.72 -5.65
N LEU A 30 8.32 6.54 -5.72
CA LEU A 30 7.65 5.94 -6.87
C LEU A 30 7.61 6.85 -8.12
N ILE A 31 7.67 8.16 -7.95
CA ILE A 31 7.77 9.13 -9.05
C ILE A 31 9.18 9.11 -9.63
N GLU A 32 10.21 9.12 -8.78
CA GLU A 32 11.62 9.13 -9.19
C GLU A 32 12.07 7.78 -9.76
N ALA A 33 11.63 6.68 -9.15
CA ALA A 33 12.00 5.32 -9.52
C ALA A 33 10.77 4.39 -9.49
N PRO A 34 10.01 4.32 -10.60
CA PRO A 34 8.83 3.47 -10.69
C PRO A 34 9.14 2.00 -10.38
N ALA A 35 8.45 1.46 -9.38
CA ALA A 35 8.56 0.05 -9.02
C ALA A 35 7.78 -0.84 -10.00
N LYS A 36 8.30 -2.05 -10.30
CA LYS A 36 7.56 -3.03 -11.12
C LYS A 36 6.50 -3.81 -10.32
N GLY A 37 6.66 -3.88 -9.00
CA GLY A 37 5.82 -4.64 -8.09
C GLY A 37 5.48 -3.84 -6.84
N LEU A 38 5.27 -4.54 -5.73
CA LEU A 38 4.89 -3.92 -4.47
C LEU A 38 6.05 -3.09 -3.90
N HIS A 39 5.79 -1.82 -3.60
CA HIS A 39 6.75 -0.90 -3.00
C HIS A 39 6.37 -0.53 -1.57
N THR A 40 5.08 -0.32 -1.32
CA THR A 40 4.59 0.14 -0.02
C THR A 40 3.40 -0.69 0.44
N LEU A 41 3.48 -1.16 1.69
CA LEU A 41 2.39 -1.83 2.39
C LEU A 41 1.86 -0.92 3.49
N TYR A 42 0.58 -0.58 3.43
CA TYR A 42 -0.12 0.13 4.49
C TYR A 42 -1.06 -0.83 5.20
N ILE A 43 -0.91 -0.95 6.52
CA ILE A 43 -1.71 -1.88 7.33
C ILE A 43 -2.63 -1.07 8.23
N SER A 44 -3.93 -1.22 8.03
CA SER A 44 -4.98 -0.56 8.81
C SER A 44 -5.67 -1.56 9.73
N PRO A 45 -5.95 -1.21 11.00
CA PRO A 45 -6.80 -2.04 11.87
C PRO A 45 -8.28 -2.05 11.40
N LEU A 46 -8.68 -1.10 10.55
CA LEU A 46 -10.07 -0.97 10.06
C LEU A 46 -10.11 -1.01 8.54
N LYS A 47 -10.98 -1.87 7.99
CA LYS A 47 -11.25 -1.95 6.54
C LYS A 47 -11.67 -0.60 5.96
N ALA A 48 -12.57 0.10 6.66
CA ALA A 48 -13.08 1.40 6.23
C ALA A 48 -11.96 2.45 6.09
N LEU A 49 -10.98 2.44 6.99
CA LEU A 49 -9.83 3.34 6.92
C LEU A 49 -8.90 2.98 5.75
N ALA A 50 -8.70 1.70 5.44
CA ALA A 50 -7.92 1.31 4.25
C ALA A 50 -8.61 1.78 2.95
N ALA A 51 -9.92 1.57 2.84
CA ALA A 51 -10.71 2.04 1.69
C ALA A 51 -10.71 3.57 1.57
N ASP A 52 -10.75 4.28 2.71
CA ASP A 52 -10.64 5.74 2.74
C ASP A 52 -9.28 6.23 2.24
N MET A 53 -8.19 5.62 2.73
CA MET A 53 -6.85 5.93 2.26
C MET A 53 -6.69 5.67 0.76
N ARG A 54 -7.30 4.62 0.22
CA ARG A 54 -7.28 4.37 -1.23
C ARG A 54 -7.87 5.54 -1.99
N ARG A 55 -9.06 6.00 -1.60
CA ARG A 55 -9.74 7.13 -2.26
C ARG A 55 -8.89 8.41 -2.18
N ASN A 56 -8.32 8.70 -1.01
CA ASN A 56 -7.50 9.89 -0.78
C ASN A 56 -6.17 9.87 -1.55
N LEU A 57 -5.66 8.69 -1.92
CA LEU A 57 -4.45 8.57 -2.75
C LEU A 57 -4.77 8.53 -4.24
N THR A 58 -5.81 7.79 -4.65
CA THR A 58 -6.11 7.56 -6.08
C THR A 58 -6.49 8.85 -6.79
N GLY A 59 -7.26 9.75 -6.17
CA GLY A 59 -7.66 11.02 -6.77
C GLY A 59 -6.46 11.89 -7.18
N PRO A 60 -5.61 12.31 -6.22
CA PRO A 60 -4.42 13.11 -6.53
C PRO A 60 -3.44 12.45 -7.50
N ILE A 61 -3.22 11.13 -7.37
CA ILE A 61 -2.36 10.36 -8.29
C ILE A 61 -2.87 10.46 -9.73
N ALA A 62 -4.18 10.29 -9.92
CA ALA A 62 -4.80 10.36 -11.25
C ALA A 62 -4.79 11.78 -11.81
N GLU A 63 -5.10 12.79 -10.99
CA GLU A 63 -5.07 14.21 -11.39
C GLU A 63 -3.68 14.68 -11.83
N MET A 64 -2.63 14.15 -11.19
CA MET A 64 -1.24 14.42 -11.54
C MET A 64 -0.71 13.57 -12.70
N GLY A 65 -1.53 12.64 -13.25
CA GLY A 65 -1.12 11.76 -14.34
C GLY A 65 -0.04 10.75 -13.96
N LEU A 66 0.08 10.40 -12.68
CA LEU A 66 1.13 9.50 -12.19
C LEU A 66 0.76 8.04 -12.48
N GLY A 67 1.72 7.28 -13.02
CA GLY A 67 1.57 5.83 -13.29
C GLY A 67 1.58 4.94 -12.05
N ILE A 68 1.10 5.42 -10.90
CA ILE A 68 1.17 4.72 -9.61
C ILE A 68 -0.10 3.91 -9.36
N ARG A 69 0.03 2.58 -9.27
CA ARG A 69 -1.09 1.67 -8.96
C ARG A 69 -1.29 1.57 -7.45
N VAL A 70 -2.49 1.92 -6.98
CA VAL A 70 -2.90 1.79 -5.58
C VAL A 70 -4.13 0.89 -5.51
N ASP A 71 -4.14 -0.06 -4.57
CA ASP A 71 -5.30 -0.91 -4.35
C ASP A 71 -5.47 -1.29 -2.88
N ASP A 72 -6.69 -1.68 -2.51
CA ASP A 72 -7.00 -2.20 -1.18
C ASP A 72 -7.28 -3.70 -1.20
N ARG A 73 -6.86 -4.39 -0.15
CA ARG A 73 -7.12 -5.81 0.07
C ARG A 73 -7.63 -6.06 1.47
N SER A 74 -8.87 -6.53 1.54
CA SER A 74 -9.54 -6.92 2.77
C SER A 74 -10.30 -8.25 2.59
N GLY A 75 -11.01 -8.68 3.63
CA GLY A 75 -12.00 -9.75 3.53
C GLY A 75 -13.03 -9.52 2.41
N ASP A 76 -13.40 -8.26 2.15
CA ASP A 76 -14.48 -7.88 1.24
C ASP A 76 -14.01 -7.79 -0.22
N THR A 77 -12.70 -7.80 -0.47
CA THR A 77 -12.14 -7.82 -1.82
C THR A 77 -12.54 -9.11 -2.54
N SER A 78 -13.09 -9.00 -3.74
CA SER A 78 -13.56 -10.15 -4.52
C SER A 78 -12.42 -11.12 -4.82
N GLN A 79 -12.74 -12.41 -4.98
CA GLN A 79 -11.74 -13.43 -5.28
C GLN A 79 -11.00 -13.15 -6.59
N THR A 80 -11.71 -12.66 -7.61
CA THR A 80 -11.12 -12.24 -8.88
C THR A 80 -10.09 -11.14 -8.69
N ARG A 81 -10.41 -10.10 -7.90
CA ARG A 81 -9.49 -9.01 -7.63
C ARG A 81 -8.31 -9.48 -6.77
N LYS A 82 -8.56 -10.34 -5.77
CA LYS A 82 -7.51 -10.97 -4.94
C LYS A 82 -6.52 -11.77 -5.77
N LYS A 83 -6.98 -12.48 -6.81
CA LYS A 83 -6.13 -13.24 -7.73
C LYS A 83 -5.33 -12.30 -8.63
N ALA A 84 -5.95 -11.26 -9.19
CA ALA A 84 -5.26 -10.25 -9.99
C ALA A 84 -4.15 -9.54 -9.20
N GLN A 85 -4.44 -9.09 -7.99
CA GLN A 85 -3.46 -8.47 -7.09
C GLN A 85 -2.28 -9.37 -6.75
N ARG A 86 -2.48 -10.70 -6.67
CA ARG A 86 -1.37 -11.64 -6.45
C ARG A 86 -0.53 -11.84 -7.70
N ALA A 87 -1.17 -11.93 -8.86
CA ALA A 87 -0.47 -12.10 -10.13
C ALA A 87 0.38 -10.87 -10.48
N ASP A 88 -0.23 -9.68 -10.41
CA ASP A 88 0.39 -8.38 -10.65
C ASP A 88 0.05 -7.41 -9.49
N PRO A 89 0.93 -7.33 -8.46
CA PRO A 89 0.70 -6.47 -7.32
C PRO A 89 0.63 -4.98 -7.68
N PRO A 90 -0.19 -4.18 -6.97
CA PRO A 90 -0.11 -2.72 -7.05
C PRO A 90 1.22 -2.23 -6.46
N HIS A 91 1.61 -0.99 -6.76
CA HIS A 91 2.77 -0.37 -6.13
C HIS A 91 2.52 -0.09 -4.65
N ILE A 92 1.29 0.31 -4.30
CA ILE A 92 0.84 0.55 -2.93
C ILE A 92 -0.33 -0.37 -2.62
N LEU A 93 -0.17 -1.25 -1.63
CA LEU A 93 -1.23 -2.12 -1.13
C LEU A 93 -1.70 -1.67 0.25
N LEU A 94 -2.98 -1.34 0.37
CA LEU A 94 -3.64 -0.99 1.62
C LEU A 94 -4.37 -2.23 2.14
N THR A 95 -4.04 -2.74 3.32
CA THR A 95 -4.59 -4.01 3.80
C THR A 95 -4.89 -4.01 5.30
N THR A 96 -5.41 -5.12 5.81
CA THR A 96 -5.62 -5.36 7.25
C THR A 96 -4.65 -6.44 7.75
N PRO A 97 -4.37 -6.51 9.06
CA PRO A 97 -3.51 -7.57 9.63
C PRO A 97 -3.96 -8.98 9.24
N GLU A 98 -5.26 -9.26 9.28
CA GLU A 98 -5.82 -10.58 8.96
C GLU A 98 -5.65 -10.91 7.47
N SER A 99 -5.83 -9.91 6.60
CA SER A 99 -5.66 -10.08 5.15
C SER A 99 -4.19 -10.26 4.77
N LEU A 100 -3.28 -9.59 5.48
CA LEU A 100 -1.84 -9.78 5.35
C LEU A 100 -1.42 -11.18 5.82
N ALA A 101 -1.94 -11.67 6.96
CA ALA A 101 -1.66 -13.01 7.44
C ALA A 101 -2.04 -14.08 6.40
N LEU A 102 -3.20 -13.92 5.76
CA LEU A 102 -3.61 -14.79 4.66
C LEU A 102 -2.68 -14.67 3.44
N LEU A 103 -2.26 -13.46 3.07
CA LEU A 103 -1.31 -13.28 1.97
C LEU A 103 0.02 -13.99 2.22
N LEU A 104 0.55 -13.88 3.44
CA LEU A 104 1.81 -14.49 3.85
C LEU A 104 1.73 -16.03 3.93
N SER A 105 0.53 -16.60 4.12
CA SER A 105 0.33 -18.05 4.12
C SER A 105 0.35 -18.70 2.73
N TYR A 106 0.28 -17.91 1.65
CA TYR A 106 0.34 -18.47 0.30
C TYR A 106 1.76 -18.83 -0.11
N GLU A 107 1.89 -19.92 -0.88
CA GLU A 107 3.17 -20.40 -1.40
C GLU A 107 3.92 -19.35 -2.25
N ASP A 108 3.19 -18.48 -2.95
CA ASP A 108 3.76 -17.42 -3.80
C ASP A 108 4.04 -16.10 -3.07
N ALA A 109 3.85 -16.03 -1.75
CA ALA A 109 4.13 -14.84 -0.95
C ALA A 109 5.56 -14.30 -1.16
N PRO A 110 6.64 -15.12 -1.17
CA PRO A 110 7.99 -14.62 -1.39
C PRO A 110 8.15 -13.85 -2.71
N ARG A 111 7.46 -14.29 -3.77
CA ARG A 111 7.46 -13.60 -5.06
C ARG A 111 6.77 -12.24 -4.96
N MET A 112 5.58 -12.21 -4.36
CA MET A 112 4.77 -10.99 -4.23
C MET A 112 5.47 -9.89 -3.41
N PHE A 113 6.18 -10.28 -2.35
CA PHE A 113 6.85 -9.36 -1.42
C PHE A 113 8.35 -9.17 -1.70
N SER A 114 8.90 -9.78 -2.76
CA SER A 114 10.33 -9.75 -3.10
C SER A 114 10.93 -8.36 -3.32
N THR A 115 10.10 -7.35 -3.58
CA THR A 115 10.51 -5.98 -3.92
C THR A 115 10.44 -5.00 -2.75
N LEU A 116 9.96 -5.43 -1.57
CA LEU A 116 9.92 -4.61 -0.36
C LEU A 116 11.30 -4.45 0.29
#